data_AF-A0AA35SXQ3-F1
#
_entry.id   AF-A0AA35SXQ3-F1
#
_cell.length_a   1.000
_cell.length_b   1.000
_cell.length_c   1.000
_cell.angle_alpha   90.00
_cell.angle_beta   90.00
_cell.angle_gamma   90.00
#
_symmetry.space_group_name_H-M   'P 1'
#
loop_
_entity.id
_entity.type
_entity.pdbx_description
1 polymer ?
#
loop_
_entity_poly.entity_id
_entity_poly.type
_entity_poly.pdbx_seq_one_letter_code
_entity_poly.pdbx_strand_id
1 'polypeptide(L)'
;MQEWQDKVRAADKKARKSVEIAEDGPLPERGGAGRTPLVRVTDEECRLFFTSPSQLLQLFSELEEQNLSLIQNSQETEELLEDLRQTHKETGHTLNTQIHNLKRQVDLLMRAIELEEEKGSDLEMNSKLLSYGEYRADDQEQMLAEMNKKVASVYAKCIGPNEANISSLNMLTAIEGCLEQLFETIETLPADKVEAAEKLKDKERRMRLRAEKMAEQRLYQELKLRRMQERATGGPAKTRGRKVMYRSEPPVMKKKQTTSKAEKEKEEEEMLYFFT
;
A
#
# COMPACT_ATOMS: atom_id res chain seq x y z
N MET A 1 7.14 -33.15 -36.22
CA MET A 1 8.16 -32.67 -37.18
C MET A 1 8.99 -33.82 -37.73
N GLN A 2 9.55 -34.72 -36.90
CA GLN A 2 10.25 -35.95 -37.35
C GLN A 2 9.42 -36.81 -38.32
N GLU A 3 8.16 -37.13 -37.99
CA GLU A 3 7.33 -38.01 -38.83
C GLU A 3 7.08 -37.48 -40.25
N TRP A 4 7.07 -36.16 -40.41
CA TRP A 4 6.91 -35.54 -41.73
C TRP A 4 8.21 -35.62 -42.54
N GLN A 5 9.36 -35.44 -41.89
CA GLN A 5 10.66 -35.62 -42.54
C GLN A 5 10.89 -37.07 -42.98
N ASP A 6 10.43 -38.05 -42.20
CA ASP A 6 10.52 -39.47 -42.55
C ASP A 6 9.62 -39.83 -43.73
N LYS A 7 8.41 -39.25 -43.80
CA LYS A 7 7.51 -39.40 -44.95
C LYS A 7 8.08 -38.80 -46.23
N VAL A 8 8.73 -37.64 -46.15
CA VAL A 8 9.39 -37.02 -47.31
C VAL A 8 10.58 -37.86 -47.80
N ARG A 9 11.42 -38.38 -46.89
CA ARG A 9 12.53 -39.28 -47.26
C ARG A 9 12.04 -40.60 -47.87
N ALA A 10 10.94 -41.14 -47.37
CA ALA A 10 10.33 -42.36 -47.91
C ALA A 10 9.77 -42.15 -49.33
N ALA A 11 9.15 -40.99 -49.58
CA ALA A 11 8.67 -40.61 -50.91
C ALA A 11 9.82 -40.43 -51.91
N ASP A 12 10.91 -39.79 -51.49
CA ASP A 12 12.10 -39.54 -52.33
C ASP A 12 12.84 -40.85 -52.68
N LYS A 13 12.92 -41.80 -51.73
CA LYS A 13 13.42 -43.16 -51.98
C LYS A 13 12.55 -43.93 -52.97
N LYS A 14 11.22 -43.78 -52.88
CA LYS A 14 10.27 -44.43 -53.79
C LYS A 14 10.41 -43.87 -55.21
N ALA A 15 10.56 -42.56 -55.35
CA ALA A 15 10.76 -41.90 -56.63
C ALA A 15 12.08 -42.35 -57.29
N ARG A 16 13.20 -42.38 -56.54
CA ARG A 16 14.49 -42.89 -57.04
C ARG A 16 14.42 -44.34 -57.51
N LYS A 17 13.73 -45.20 -56.76
CA LYS A 17 13.55 -46.61 -57.13
C LYS A 17 12.68 -46.78 -58.38
N SER A 18 11.69 -45.92 -58.59
CA SER A 18 10.88 -45.92 -59.82
C SER A 18 11.66 -45.46 -61.06
N VAL A 19 12.64 -44.56 -60.89
CA VAL A 19 13.54 -44.12 -61.97
C VAL A 19 14.57 -45.21 -62.31
N GLU A 20 15.16 -45.87 -61.30
CA GLU A 20 16.06 -47.02 -61.52
C GLU A 20 15.38 -48.17 -62.28
N ILE A 21 14.10 -48.45 -61.98
CA ILE A 21 13.32 -49.48 -62.69
C ILE A 21 12.99 -49.06 -64.14
N ALA A 22 12.99 -47.77 -64.45
CA ALA A 22 12.75 -47.27 -65.81
C ALA A 22 14.02 -47.26 -66.68
N GLU A 23 15.23 -47.19 -66.09
CA GLU A 23 16.50 -47.23 -66.82
C GLU A 23 17.01 -48.65 -67.11
N ASP A 24 16.59 -49.67 -66.34
CA ASP A 24 17.03 -51.07 -66.49
C ASP A 24 16.06 -51.97 -67.32
N GLY A 25 15.13 -51.37 -68.07
CA GLY A 25 14.32 -52.10 -69.04
C GLY A 25 15.17 -52.54 -70.24
N PRO A 26 15.13 -53.81 -70.69
CA PRO A 26 15.95 -54.25 -71.81
C PRO A 26 15.54 -53.47 -73.07
N LEU A 27 16.52 -52.85 -73.73
CA LEU A 27 16.38 -52.30 -75.07
C LEU A 27 15.80 -53.38 -76.01
N PRO A 28 14.85 -53.05 -76.89
CA PRO A 28 14.38 -54.02 -77.88
C PRO A 28 15.56 -54.46 -78.76
N GLU A 29 15.79 -55.76 -78.82
CA GLU A 29 16.87 -56.36 -79.61
C GLU A 29 16.81 -55.88 -81.06
N ARG A 30 17.93 -55.39 -81.56
CA ARG A 30 18.14 -55.05 -82.96
C ARG A 30 18.21 -56.36 -83.76
N GLY A 31 17.06 -56.78 -84.27
CA GLY A 31 16.91 -57.95 -85.14
C GLY A 31 17.93 -57.94 -86.26
N GLY A 32 18.64 -59.07 -86.39
CA GLY A 32 19.72 -59.28 -87.34
C GLY A 32 19.30 -59.10 -88.81
N ALA A 33 20.32 -58.95 -89.65
CA ALA A 33 20.24 -58.82 -91.09
C ALA A 33 19.43 -59.97 -91.75
N GLY A 34 18.13 -59.78 -91.87
CA GLY A 34 17.24 -60.52 -92.75
C GLY A 34 16.78 -59.59 -93.87
N ARG A 35 16.97 -60.01 -95.13
CA ARG A 35 16.38 -59.35 -96.30
C ARG A 35 14.88 -59.15 -96.06
N THR A 36 14.42 -57.90 -96.00
CA THR A 36 13.00 -57.57 -96.10
C THR A 36 12.51 -57.93 -97.50
N PRO A 37 11.41 -58.70 -97.65
CA PRO A 37 10.78 -58.85 -98.95
C PRO A 37 10.13 -57.52 -99.32
N LEU A 38 10.33 -57.11 -100.58
CA LEU A 38 9.72 -55.91 -101.16
C LEU A 38 8.19 -56.10 -101.12
N VAL A 39 7.52 -55.43 -100.17
CA VAL A 39 6.05 -55.39 -100.12
C VAL A 39 5.58 -54.66 -101.37
N ARG A 40 4.77 -55.34 -102.19
CA ARG A 40 4.09 -54.73 -103.33
C ARG A 40 3.03 -53.77 -102.78
N VAL A 41 3.29 -52.48 -102.88
CA VAL A 41 2.32 -51.41 -102.62
C VAL A 41 1.23 -51.51 -103.69
N THR A 42 -0.03 -51.62 -103.26
CA THR A 42 -1.19 -51.61 -104.16
C THR A 42 -1.51 -50.17 -104.58
N ASP A 43 -2.05 -49.93 -105.77
CA ASP A 43 -2.32 -48.57 -106.29
C ASP A 43 -3.27 -47.73 -105.41
N GLU A 44 -4.04 -48.35 -104.49
CA GLU A 44 -4.87 -47.64 -103.51
C GLU A 44 -4.07 -47.06 -102.33
N GLU A 45 -2.88 -47.60 -102.04
CA GLU A 45 -1.95 -47.11 -101.02
C GLU A 45 -1.05 -45.96 -101.55
N CYS A 46 -1.01 -45.77 -102.89
CA CYS A 46 -0.34 -44.64 -103.56
C CYS A 46 -1.25 -43.41 -103.74
N ARG A 47 -2.14 -43.14 -102.78
CA ARG A 47 -2.84 -41.84 -102.74
C ARG A 47 -1.87 -40.78 -102.20
N LEU A 48 -1.57 -39.78 -103.01
CA LEU A 48 -0.80 -38.63 -102.56
C LEU A 48 -1.57 -37.94 -101.42
N PHE A 49 -1.03 -38.00 -100.20
CA PHE A 49 -1.63 -37.39 -99.00
C PHE A 49 -1.83 -35.88 -99.14
N PHE A 50 -1.09 -35.25 -100.06
CA PHE A 50 -1.15 -33.83 -100.35
C PHE A 50 -1.41 -33.62 -101.85
N THR A 51 -2.35 -32.74 -102.16
CA THR A 51 -2.74 -32.38 -103.54
C THR A 51 -1.95 -31.17 -104.05
N SER A 52 -1.43 -30.34 -103.13
CA SER A 52 -0.56 -29.20 -103.41
C SER A 52 0.59 -29.15 -102.38
N PRO A 53 1.84 -28.87 -102.79
CA PRO A 53 2.97 -28.72 -101.86
C PRO A 53 2.75 -27.68 -100.75
N SER A 54 1.83 -26.73 -100.95
CA SER A 54 1.48 -25.71 -99.96
C SER A 54 0.68 -26.23 -98.75
N GLN A 55 -0.02 -27.35 -98.88
CA GLN A 55 -0.87 -27.90 -97.80
C GLN A 55 -0.04 -28.36 -96.60
N LEU A 56 1.14 -28.92 -96.85
CA LEU A 56 2.04 -29.37 -95.78
C LEU A 56 2.66 -28.17 -95.04
N LEU A 57 3.03 -27.12 -95.76
CA LEU A 57 3.56 -25.89 -95.16
C LEU A 57 2.52 -25.17 -94.30
N GLN A 58 1.25 -25.18 -94.73
CA GLN A 58 0.15 -24.64 -93.94
C GLN A 58 -0.07 -25.46 -92.66
N LEU A 59 -0.08 -26.80 -92.74
CA LEU A 59 -0.19 -27.66 -91.56
C LEU A 59 0.96 -27.43 -90.57
N PHE A 60 2.19 -27.30 -91.06
CA PHE A 60 3.33 -26.97 -90.21
C PHE A 60 3.20 -25.58 -89.57
N SER A 61 2.74 -24.58 -90.32
CA SER A 61 2.48 -23.24 -89.78
C SER A 61 1.39 -23.25 -88.70
N GLU A 62 0.29 -23.98 -88.90
CA GLU A 62 -0.78 -24.13 -87.90
C GLU A 62 -0.28 -24.88 -86.66
N LEU A 63 0.57 -25.89 -86.84
CA LEU A 63 1.17 -26.65 -85.75
C LEU A 63 2.23 -25.84 -84.99
N GLU A 64 2.99 -24.99 -85.68
CA GLU A 64 3.89 -24.01 -85.08
C GLU A 64 3.11 -22.99 -84.24
N GLU A 65 2.01 -22.44 -84.76
CA GLU A 65 1.13 -21.52 -84.02
C GLU A 65 0.54 -22.17 -82.77
N GLN A 66 0.05 -23.42 -82.88
CA GLN A 66 -0.47 -24.18 -81.75
C GLN A 66 0.60 -24.48 -80.70
N ASN A 67 1.80 -24.89 -81.11
CA ASN A 67 2.90 -25.15 -80.20
C ASN A 67 3.35 -23.87 -79.48
N LEU A 68 3.42 -22.74 -80.18
CA LEU A 68 3.73 -21.45 -79.56
C LEU A 68 2.65 -21.05 -78.55
N SER A 69 1.37 -21.24 -78.87
CA SER A 69 0.27 -20.99 -77.95
C SER A 69 0.33 -21.90 -76.70
N LEU A 70 0.68 -23.17 -76.86
CA LEU A 70 0.86 -24.11 -75.74
C LEU A 70 2.04 -23.70 -74.86
N ILE A 71 3.17 -23.31 -75.45
CA ILE A 71 4.34 -22.82 -74.72
C ILE A 71 3.96 -21.58 -73.92
N GLN A 72 3.29 -20.61 -74.55
CA GLN A 72 2.85 -19.40 -73.88
C GLN A 72 1.89 -19.71 -72.72
N ASN A 73 0.88 -20.56 -72.94
CA ASN A 73 -0.04 -20.96 -71.89
C ASN A 73 0.69 -21.68 -70.74
N SER A 74 1.64 -22.57 -71.06
CA SER A 74 2.45 -23.26 -70.05
C SER A 74 3.26 -22.28 -69.19
N GLN A 75 3.86 -21.25 -69.80
CA GLN A 75 4.61 -20.21 -69.10
C GLN A 75 3.70 -19.35 -68.23
N GLU A 76 2.55 -18.90 -68.75
CA GLU A 76 1.56 -18.13 -67.98
C GLU A 76 1.04 -18.92 -66.77
N THR A 77 0.77 -20.22 -66.94
CA THR A 77 0.35 -21.09 -65.83
C THR A 77 1.47 -21.35 -64.83
N GLU A 78 2.73 -21.43 -65.28
CA GLU A 78 3.89 -21.59 -64.41
C GLU A 78 4.11 -20.34 -63.54
N GLU A 79 4.04 -19.14 -64.13
CA GLU A 79 4.12 -17.86 -63.40
C GLU A 79 3.01 -17.76 -62.34
N LEU A 80 1.77 -18.05 -62.70
CA LEU A 80 0.64 -18.04 -61.76
C LEU A 80 0.82 -19.06 -60.62
N LEU A 81 1.38 -20.23 -60.91
CA LEU A 81 1.72 -21.22 -59.88
C LEU A 81 2.85 -20.73 -58.96
N GLU A 82 3.83 -19.99 -59.48
CA GLU A 82 4.90 -19.40 -58.68
C GLU A 82 4.36 -18.31 -57.74
N ASP A 83 3.50 -17.42 -58.24
CA ASP A 83 2.80 -16.41 -57.45
C ASP A 83 1.95 -17.03 -56.33
N LEU A 84 1.18 -18.07 -56.64
CA LEU A 84 0.40 -18.81 -55.66
C LEU A 84 1.29 -19.49 -54.60
N ARG A 85 2.45 -20.02 -55.01
CA ARG A 85 3.42 -20.59 -54.05
C ARG A 85 4.02 -19.53 -53.15
N GLN A 86 4.35 -18.36 -53.68
CA GLN A 86 4.89 -17.25 -52.90
C GLN A 86 3.86 -16.74 -51.88
N THR A 87 2.64 -16.44 -52.33
CA THR A 87 1.55 -15.98 -51.45
C THR A 87 1.22 -17.01 -50.38
N HIS A 88 1.23 -18.31 -50.70
CA HIS A 88 1.05 -19.37 -49.71
C HIS A 88 2.17 -19.38 -48.66
N LYS A 89 3.44 -19.22 -49.07
CA LYS A 89 4.58 -19.14 -48.14
C LYS A 89 4.48 -17.93 -47.22
N GLU A 90 4.17 -16.76 -47.77
CA GLU A 90 4.02 -15.52 -47.01
C GLU A 90 2.84 -15.62 -46.03
N THR A 91 1.70 -16.13 -46.48
CA THR A 91 0.53 -16.39 -45.61
C THR A 91 0.88 -17.39 -44.51
N GLY A 92 1.59 -18.48 -44.83
CA GLY A 92 2.06 -19.43 -43.84
C GLY A 92 2.99 -18.80 -42.80
N HIS A 93 3.91 -17.92 -43.21
CA HIS A 93 4.81 -17.22 -42.30
C HIS A 93 4.05 -16.25 -41.38
N THR A 94 3.13 -15.45 -41.93
CA THR A 94 2.33 -14.50 -41.15
C THR A 94 1.46 -15.23 -40.13
N LEU A 95 0.78 -16.31 -40.51
CA LEU A 95 -0.01 -17.13 -39.60
C LEU A 95 0.84 -17.76 -38.49
N ASN A 96 2.01 -18.32 -38.82
CA ASN A 96 2.92 -18.87 -37.80
C ASN A 96 3.39 -17.80 -36.81
N THR A 97 3.66 -16.58 -37.29
CA THR A 97 4.03 -15.45 -36.44
C THR A 97 2.87 -15.05 -35.51
N GLN A 98 1.64 -14.99 -36.04
CA GLN A 98 0.44 -14.71 -35.25
C GLN A 98 0.19 -15.79 -34.18
N ILE A 99 0.34 -17.07 -34.52
CA ILE A 99 0.24 -18.19 -33.57
C ILE A 99 1.27 -18.04 -32.45
N HIS A 100 2.51 -17.69 -32.78
CA HIS A 100 3.55 -17.48 -31.78
C HIS A 100 3.22 -16.30 -30.85
N ASN A 101 2.73 -15.19 -31.40
CA ASN A 101 2.30 -14.04 -30.61
C ASN A 101 1.13 -14.37 -29.67
N LEU A 102 0.13 -15.10 -30.16
CA LEU A 102 -1.02 -15.53 -29.35
C LEU A 102 -0.57 -16.45 -28.23
N LYS A 103 0.31 -17.42 -28.50
CA LYS A 103 0.88 -18.30 -27.45
C LYS A 103 1.59 -17.49 -26.37
N ARG A 104 2.43 -16.53 -26.77
CA ARG A 104 3.11 -15.64 -25.83
C ARG A 104 2.13 -14.83 -24.99
N GLN A 105 1.04 -14.35 -25.60
CA GLN A 105 0.00 -13.60 -24.89
C GLN A 105 -0.73 -14.49 -23.87
N VAL A 106 -1.04 -15.74 -24.24
CA VAL A 106 -1.62 -16.72 -23.32
C VAL A 106 -0.67 -16.96 -22.13
N ASP A 107 0.61 -17.18 -22.37
CA ASP A 107 1.60 -17.39 -21.30
C ASP A 107 1.68 -16.18 -20.35
N LEU A 108 1.62 -14.96 -20.89
CA LEU A 108 1.60 -13.74 -20.08
C LEU A 108 0.33 -13.62 -19.23
N LEU A 109 -0.83 -13.92 -19.80
CA LEU A 109 -2.10 -13.90 -19.07
C LEU A 109 -2.15 -14.97 -17.99
N MET A 110 -1.64 -16.18 -18.25
CA MET A 110 -1.56 -17.24 -17.25
C MET A 110 -0.73 -16.82 -16.04
N ARG A 111 0.46 -16.23 -16.26
CA ARG A 111 1.28 -15.70 -15.16
C ARG A 111 0.59 -14.57 -14.39
N ALA A 112 -0.16 -13.72 -15.10
CA ALA A 112 -0.91 -12.64 -14.46
C ALA A 112 -2.03 -13.19 -13.58
N ILE A 113 -2.72 -14.26 -14.01
CA ILE A 113 -3.72 -14.97 -13.21
C ILE A 113 -3.08 -15.58 -11.97
N GLU A 114 -1.96 -16.29 -12.12
CA GLU A 114 -1.24 -16.89 -10.97
C GLU A 114 -0.85 -15.85 -9.92
N LEU A 115 -0.30 -14.71 -10.35
CA LEU A 115 0.05 -13.61 -9.44
C LEU A 115 -1.18 -13.00 -8.75
N GLU A 116 -2.30 -12.89 -9.46
CA GLU A 116 -3.52 -12.33 -8.88
C GLU A 116 -4.21 -13.31 -7.93
N GLU A 117 -4.15 -14.61 -8.21
CA GLU A 117 -4.61 -15.67 -7.30
C GLU A 117 -3.76 -15.72 -6.02
N GLU A 118 -2.43 -15.58 -6.12
CA GLU A 118 -1.53 -15.47 -4.97
C GLU A 118 -1.90 -14.27 -4.09
N LYS A 119 -2.05 -13.07 -4.69
CA LYS A 119 -2.51 -11.88 -3.96
C LYS A 119 -3.89 -12.07 -3.34
N GLY A 120 -4.80 -12.75 -4.04
CA GLY A 120 -6.13 -13.08 -3.54
C GLY A 120 -6.06 -13.96 -2.29
N SER A 121 -5.22 -14.99 -2.33
CA SER A 121 -4.94 -15.87 -1.19
C SER A 121 -4.32 -15.11 -0.02
N ASP A 122 -3.36 -14.23 -0.29
CA ASP A 122 -2.72 -13.39 0.74
C ASP A 122 -3.73 -12.45 1.41
N LEU A 123 -4.59 -11.80 0.63
CA LEU A 123 -5.65 -10.94 1.15
C LEU A 123 -6.67 -11.73 1.96
N GLU A 124 -7.04 -12.93 1.51
CA GLU A 124 -7.94 -13.81 2.26
C GLU A 124 -7.32 -14.23 3.60
N MET A 125 -6.05 -14.63 3.60
CA MET A 125 -5.31 -14.96 4.83
C MET A 125 -5.23 -13.75 5.76
N ASN A 126 -4.91 -12.56 5.22
CA ASN A 126 -4.84 -11.34 6.00
C ASN A 126 -6.21 -10.94 6.57
N SER A 127 -7.28 -11.05 5.76
CA SER A 127 -8.65 -10.83 6.22
C SER A 127 -9.03 -11.80 7.33
N LYS A 128 -8.68 -13.08 7.21
CA LYS A 128 -8.92 -14.08 8.26
C LYS A 128 -8.12 -13.78 9.51
N LEU A 129 -6.85 -13.38 9.39
CA LEU A 129 -6.00 -12.99 10.51
C LEU A 129 -6.55 -11.76 11.25
N LEU A 130 -6.96 -10.74 10.50
CA LEU A 130 -7.60 -9.52 11.03
C LEU A 130 -8.97 -9.82 11.65
N SER A 131 -9.69 -10.81 11.12
CA SER A 131 -10.98 -11.28 11.63
C SER A 131 -10.86 -12.32 12.76
N TYR A 132 -9.65 -12.80 13.10
CA TYR A 132 -9.46 -13.85 14.12
C TYR A 132 -9.59 -13.32 15.55
N GLY A 133 -9.48 -12.00 15.75
CA GLY A 133 -10.07 -11.35 16.91
C GLY A 133 -11.54 -11.06 16.62
N GLU A 134 -12.42 -11.12 17.61
CA GLU A 134 -13.77 -10.56 17.50
C GLU A 134 -13.63 -9.17 16.87
N TYR A 135 -13.99 -9.02 15.60
CA TYR A 135 -13.98 -7.74 14.93
C TYR A 135 -15.15 -6.96 15.51
N ARG A 136 -14.92 -6.33 16.66
CA ARG A 136 -15.85 -5.44 17.33
C ARG A 136 -15.78 -4.12 16.57
N ALA A 137 -16.35 -4.13 15.37
CA ALA A 137 -16.46 -2.96 14.49
C ALA A 137 -16.96 -1.75 15.29
N ASP A 138 -17.96 -2.00 16.15
CA ASP A 138 -18.53 -1.01 17.06
C ASP A 138 -17.50 -0.42 18.05
N ASP A 139 -16.60 -1.24 18.62
CA ASP A 139 -15.56 -0.76 19.54
C ASP A 139 -14.51 0.08 18.80
N GLN A 140 -14.13 -0.32 17.59
CA GLN A 140 -13.19 0.45 16.76
C GLN A 140 -13.81 1.77 16.29
N GLU A 141 -15.09 1.75 15.90
CA GLU A 141 -15.80 2.96 15.49
C GLU A 141 -16.00 3.93 16.67
N GLN A 142 -16.31 3.40 17.86
CA GLN A 142 -16.32 4.19 19.10
C GLN A 142 -14.94 4.80 19.40
N MET A 143 -13.86 4.01 19.30
CA MET A 143 -12.50 4.50 19.51
C MET A 143 -12.13 5.61 18.52
N LEU A 144 -12.44 5.42 17.23
CA LEU A 144 -12.21 6.43 16.20
C LEU A 144 -13.01 7.71 16.45
N ALA A 145 -14.29 7.59 16.85
CA ALA A 145 -15.12 8.73 17.21
C ALA A 145 -14.56 9.49 18.42
N GLU A 146 -14.08 8.78 19.45
CA GLU A 146 -13.42 9.38 20.61
C GLU A 146 -12.13 10.12 20.24
N MET A 147 -11.30 9.52 19.39
CA MET A 147 -10.08 10.16 18.90
C MET A 147 -10.40 11.42 18.09
N ASN A 148 -11.35 11.33 17.16
CA ASN A 148 -11.81 12.48 16.37
C ASN A 148 -12.32 13.62 17.27
N LYS A 149 -13.08 13.29 18.32
CA LYS A 149 -13.55 14.27 19.31
C LYS A 149 -12.41 14.92 20.08
N LYS A 150 -11.38 14.15 20.47
CA LYS A 150 -10.18 14.68 21.14
C LYS A 150 -9.41 15.63 20.22
N VAL A 151 -9.18 15.23 18.96
CA VAL A 151 -8.51 16.07 17.94
C VAL A 151 -9.28 17.37 17.74
N ALA A 152 -10.60 17.30 17.55
CA ALA A 152 -11.44 18.49 17.40
C ALA A 152 -11.40 19.41 18.63
N SER A 153 -11.36 18.86 19.84
CA SER A 153 -11.26 19.63 21.09
C SER A 153 -9.92 20.36 21.21
N VAL A 154 -8.81 19.72 20.83
CA VAL A 154 -7.48 20.35 20.83
C VAL A 154 -7.41 21.42 19.75
N TYR A 155 -7.85 21.11 18.53
CA TYR A 155 -7.90 22.05 17.41
C TYR A 155 -8.70 23.31 17.77
N ALA A 156 -9.87 23.15 18.38
CA ALA A 156 -10.72 24.26 18.82
C ALA A 156 -10.06 25.17 19.86
N LYS A 157 -9.23 24.61 20.74
CA LYS A 157 -8.51 25.36 21.78
C LYS A 157 -7.27 26.06 21.25
N CYS A 158 -6.55 25.43 20.34
CA CYS A 158 -5.27 25.93 19.84
C CYS A 158 -5.43 26.91 18.67
N ILE A 159 -6.37 26.64 17.75
CA ILE A 159 -6.48 27.33 16.47
C ILE A 159 -7.83 28.06 16.35
N GLY A 160 -8.92 27.40 16.71
CA GLY A 160 -10.27 27.97 16.65
C GLY A 160 -11.34 26.97 16.20
N PRO A 161 -12.63 27.38 16.18
CA PRO A 161 -13.72 26.47 15.81
C PRO A 161 -13.54 25.95 14.37
N ASN A 162 -13.85 24.67 14.17
CA ASN A 162 -13.80 24.04 12.86
C ASN A 162 -15.01 24.47 12.02
N GLU A 163 -14.87 25.58 11.28
CA GLU A 163 -15.94 26.13 10.42
C GLU A 163 -16.03 25.42 9.07
N ALA A 164 -14.99 24.69 8.65
CA ALA A 164 -14.84 24.15 7.30
C ALA A 164 -14.97 22.61 7.21
N ASN A 165 -15.52 21.94 8.23
CA ASN A 165 -15.62 20.47 8.30
C ASN A 165 -14.29 19.77 7.95
N ILE A 166 -13.19 20.29 8.49
CA ILE A 166 -11.84 19.84 8.19
C ILE A 166 -11.66 18.41 8.71
N SER A 167 -11.06 17.53 7.88
CA SER A 167 -10.72 16.16 8.25
C SER A 167 -9.76 16.10 9.44
N SER A 168 -9.85 15.05 10.26
CA SER A 168 -8.98 14.85 11.43
C SER A 168 -7.50 14.88 11.12
N LEU A 169 -7.07 14.37 9.96
CA LEU A 169 -5.68 14.45 9.53
C LEU A 169 -5.23 15.90 9.32
N ASN A 170 -6.04 16.68 8.62
CA ASN A 170 -5.73 18.09 8.38
C ASN A 170 -5.79 18.91 9.68
N MET A 171 -6.69 18.57 10.61
CA MET A 171 -6.69 19.17 11.95
C MET A 171 -5.39 18.87 12.71
N LEU A 172 -4.88 17.63 12.65
CA LEU A 172 -3.61 17.25 13.26
C LEU A 172 -2.43 18.01 12.65
N THR A 173 -2.35 18.10 11.32
CA THR A 173 -1.28 18.86 10.64
C THR A 173 -1.29 20.33 11.04
N ALA A 174 -2.46 20.94 11.19
CA ALA A 174 -2.57 22.32 11.66
C ALA A 174 -2.15 22.47 13.15
N ILE A 175 -2.49 21.49 14.00
CA ILE A 175 -2.05 21.45 15.40
C ILE A 175 -0.51 21.34 15.46
N GLU A 176 0.09 20.47 14.64
CA GLU A 176 1.54 20.33 14.53
C GLU A 176 2.21 21.65 14.14
N GLY A 177 1.70 22.34 13.12
CA GLY A 177 2.22 23.66 12.74
C GLY A 177 2.06 24.71 13.85
N CYS A 178 0.96 24.69 14.61
CA CYS A 178 0.79 25.56 15.77
C CYS A 178 1.80 25.24 16.88
N LEU A 179 2.11 23.96 17.11
CA LEU A 179 3.12 23.56 18.09
C LEU A 179 4.52 24.02 17.69
N GLU A 180 4.89 23.89 16.41
CA GLU A 180 6.16 24.40 15.89
C GLU A 180 6.30 25.91 16.11
N GLN A 181 5.26 26.69 15.78
CA GLN A 181 5.26 28.14 16.01
C GLN A 181 5.41 28.51 17.50
N LEU A 182 4.77 27.76 18.39
CA LEU A 182 4.91 27.96 19.83
C LEU A 182 6.34 27.65 20.30
N PHE A 183 6.98 26.60 19.76
CA PHE A 183 8.37 26.30 20.08
C PHE A 183 9.32 27.39 19.59
N GLU A 184 9.19 27.87 18.36
CA GLU A 184 9.98 29.00 17.84
C GLU A 184 9.80 30.26 18.70
N THR A 185 8.56 30.53 19.14
CA THR A 185 8.28 31.66 20.03
C THR A 185 8.98 31.50 21.38
N ILE A 186 8.99 30.29 21.94
CA ILE A 186 9.69 29.99 23.20
C ILE A 186 11.20 30.20 23.06
N GLU A 187 11.79 29.77 21.95
CA GLU A 187 13.23 29.91 21.71
C GLU A 187 13.66 31.36 21.47
N THR A 188 12.80 32.19 20.89
CA THR A 188 13.09 33.60 20.58
C THR A 188 12.78 34.57 21.73
N LEU A 189 12.12 34.11 22.79
CA LEU A 189 11.76 34.95 23.93
C LEU A 189 13.00 35.45 24.70
N PRO A 190 13.10 36.75 25.02
CA PRO A 190 14.25 37.30 25.73
C PRO A 190 14.29 36.81 27.19
N ALA A 191 15.40 36.18 27.57
CA ALA A 191 15.61 35.56 28.88
C ALA A 191 15.28 36.48 30.06
N ASP A 192 15.64 37.76 29.99
CA ASP A 192 15.40 38.74 31.06
C ASP A 192 13.91 38.93 31.38
N LYS A 193 13.05 38.93 30.35
CA LYS A 193 11.59 39.06 30.54
C LYS A 193 10.99 37.77 31.09
N VAL A 194 11.51 36.62 30.66
CA VAL A 194 11.09 35.31 31.16
C VAL A 194 11.43 35.17 32.64
N GLU A 195 12.66 35.49 33.05
CA GLU A 195 13.08 35.43 34.45
C GLU A 195 12.27 36.39 35.33
N ALA A 196 11.96 37.60 34.83
CA ALA A 196 11.09 38.54 35.54
C ALA A 196 9.66 38.00 35.71
N ALA A 197 9.10 37.37 34.68
CA ALA A 197 7.78 36.75 34.71
C ALA A 197 7.73 35.54 35.67
N GLU A 198 8.77 34.70 35.68
CA GLU A 198 8.93 33.58 36.62
C GLU A 198 8.98 34.08 38.07
N LYS A 199 9.82 35.08 38.36
CA LYS A 199 9.91 35.69 39.70
C LYS A 199 8.57 36.26 40.15
N LEU A 200 7.80 36.86 39.23
CA LEU A 200 6.47 37.39 39.52
C LEU A 200 5.48 36.27 39.83
N LYS A 201 5.42 35.21 39.01
CA LYS A 201 4.55 34.04 39.23
C LYS A 201 4.90 33.29 40.52
N ASP A 202 6.18 33.14 40.83
CA ASP A 202 6.63 32.55 42.09
C ASP A 202 6.30 33.42 43.29
N LYS A 203 6.36 34.74 43.15
CA LYS A 203 5.91 35.68 44.19
C LYS A 203 4.40 35.57 44.39
N GLU A 204 3.61 35.56 43.33
CA GLU A 204 2.16 35.37 43.37
C GLU A 204 1.79 34.05 44.05
N ARG A 205 2.42 32.94 43.65
CA ARG A 205 2.22 31.62 44.25
C ARG A 205 2.53 31.62 45.75
N ARG A 206 3.66 32.22 46.16
CA ARG A 206 4.04 32.35 47.58
C ARG A 206 3.05 33.21 48.37
N MET A 207 2.56 34.30 47.77
CA MET A 207 1.57 35.16 48.40
C MET A 207 0.22 34.47 48.56
N ARG A 208 -0.22 33.69 47.55
CA ARG A 208 -1.46 32.90 47.62
C ARG A 208 -1.41 31.88 48.75
N LEU A 209 -0.32 31.10 48.83
CA LEU A 209 -0.09 30.13 49.90
C LEU A 209 -0.08 30.78 51.30
N ARG A 210 0.53 31.96 51.45
CA ARG A 210 0.52 32.70 52.72
C ARG A 210 -0.87 33.23 53.06
N ALA A 211 -1.61 33.74 52.08
CA ALA A 211 -2.96 34.25 52.26
C ALA A 211 -3.93 33.13 52.66
N GLU A 212 -3.86 31.97 52.00
CA GLU A 212 -4.63 30.77 52.35
C GLU A 212 -4.35 30.35 53.80
N LYS A 213 -3.08 30.25 54.20
CA LYS A 213 -2.69 29.90 55.58
C LYS A 213 -3.17 30.91 56.62
N MET A 214 -3.09 32.21 56.32
CA MET A 214 -3.58 33.26 57.21
C MET A 214 -5.11 33.25 57.31
N ALA A 215 -5.81 32.92 56.21
CA ALA A 215 -7.26 32.78 56.20
C ALA A 215 -7.70 31.57 57.05
N GLU A 216 -7.03 30.42 56.92
CA GLU A 216 -7.27 29.25 57.78
C GLU A 216 -7.08 29.57 59.26
N GLN A 217 -6.01 30.29 59.61
CA GLN A 217 -5.76 30.72 60.99
C GLN A 217 -6.82 31.69 61.51
N ARG A 218 -7.26 32.66 60.70
CA ARG A 218 -8.33 33.60 61.05
C ARG A 218 -9.64 32.86 61.30
N LEU A 219 -10.00 31.94 60.41
CA LEU A 219 -11.23 31.16 60.52
C LEU A 219 -11.20 30.25 61.76
N TYR A 220 -10.05 29.66 62.08
CA TYR A 220 -9.86 28.91 63.32
C TYR A 220 -10.00 29.79 64.57
N GLN A 221 -9.40 30.98 64.57
CA GLN A 221 -9.53 31.94 65.68
C GLN A 221 -10.96 32.43 65.86
N GLU A 222 -11.66 32.73 64.76
CA GLU A 222 -13.06 33.15 64.76
C GLU A 222 -13.98 32.05 65.31
N LEU A 223 -13.81 30.80 64.87
CA LEU A 223 -14.55 29.65 65.41
C LEU A 223 -14.29 29.46 66.91
N LYS A 224 -13.05 29.67 67.38
CA LYS A 224 -12.70 29.59 68.79
C LYS A 224 -13.37 30.73 69.58
N LEU A 225 -13.31 31.97 69.08
CA LEU A 225 -13.96 33.13 69.70
C LEU A 225 -15.46 32.93 69.78
N ARG A 226 -16.09 32.49 68.70
CA ARG A 226 -17.51 32.19 68.63
C ARG A 226 -17.92 31.13 69.65
N ARG A 227 -17.15 30.03 69.75
CA ARG A 227 -17.39 28.98 70.76
C ARG A 227 -17.23 29.50 72.19
N MET A 228 -16.31 30.43 72.46
CA MET A 228 -16.18 31.07 73.76
C MET A 228 -17.35 32.03 74.05
N GLN A 229 -17.77 32.83 73.06
CA GLN A 229 -18.91 33.73 73.18
C GLN A 229 -20.20 32.94 73.45
N GLU A 230 -20.47 31.88 72.68
CA GLU A 230 -21.61 30.99 72.89
C GLU A 230 -21.61 30.35 74.30
N ARG A 231 -20.43 30.03 74.84
CA ARG A 231 -20.28 29.55 76.23
C ARG A 231 -20.50 30.66 77.28
N ALA A 232 -20.13 31.90 76.98
CA ALA A 232 -20.28 33.04 77.88
C ALA A 232 -21.72 33.57 77.91
N THR A 233 -22.43 33.55 76.77
CA THR A 233 -23.85 33.91 76.65
C THR A 233 -24.78 32.76 77.03
N GLY A 234 -24.30 31.52 76.96
CA GLY A 234 -25.00 30.36 77.46
C GLY A 234 -25.21 30.48 78.97
N GLY A 235 -26.46 30.37 79.41
CA GLY A 235 -26.76 30.32 80.84
C GLY A 235 -25.99 29.20 81.55
N PRO A 236 -25.74 29.32 82.86
CA PRO A 236 -24.94 28.35 83.61
C PRO A 236 -25.45 26.93 83.38
N ALA A 237 -24.55 26.03 82.98
CA ALA A 237 -24.89 24.63 82.72
C ALA A 237 -25.56 24.03 83.96
N LYS A 238 -26.81 23.58 83.80
CA LYS A 238 -27.55 22.93 84.89
C LYS A 238 -26.87 21.60 85.21
N THR A 239 -26.12 21.56 86.32
CA THR A 239 -25.52 20.33 86.84
C THR A 239 -26.62 19.35 87.24
N ARG A 240 -26.93 18.36 86.38
CA ARG A 240 -27.73 17.20 86.80
C ARG A 240 -26.77 16.19 87.43
N GLY A 241 -26.52 16.36 88.72
CA GLY A 241 -25.62 15.52 89.52
C GLY A 241 -25.76 15.79 91.01
N ARG A 242 -25.21 14.89 91.84
CA ARG A 242 -25.24 15.00 93.32
C ARG A 242 -24.50 16.26 93.76
N LYS A 243 -25.13 17.07 94.63
CA LYS A 243 -24.58 18.31 95.19
C LYS A 243 -23.18 18.06 95.77
N VAL A 244 -22.18 18.82 95.33
CA VAL A 244 -20.82 18.75 95.88
C VAL A 244 -20.90 19.16 97.36
N MET A 245 -20.59 18.24 98.26
CA MET A 245 -20.40 18.56 99.68
C MET A 245 -19.06 19.28 99.84
N TYR A 246 -19.07 20.42 100.54
CA TYR A 246 -17.84 21.08 100.96
C TYR A 246 -17.00 20.10 101.76
N ARG A 247 -15.77 19.85 101.28
CA ARG A 247 -14.73 19.24 102.10
C ARG A 247 -14.09 20.38 102.92
N SER A 248 -13.71 20.07 104.15
CA SER A 248 -13.15 21.04 105.11
C SER A 248 -12.11 21.96 104.48
N GLU A 249 -12.08 23.22 104.93
CA GLU A 249 -11.13 24.24 104.45
C GLU A 249 -9.69 23.70 104.51
N PRO A 250 -8.92 23.83 103.42
CA PRO A 250 -7.52 23.45 103.44
C PRO A 250 -6.77 24.34 104.46
N PRO A 251 -5.78 23.79 105.18
CA PRO A 251 -5.06 24.51 106.22
C PRO A 251 -4.47 25.82 105.67
N VAL A 252 -4.72 26.92 106.38
CA VAL A 252 -4.25 28.26 106.01
C VAL A 252 -2.72 28.25 105.96
N MET A 253 -2.16 28.23 104.75
CA MET A 253 -0.75 28.48 104.55
C MET A 253 -0.49 29.95 104.90
N LYS A 254 0.28 30.19 105.97
CA LYS A 254 0.75 31.53 106.32
C LYS A 254 1.49 32.12 105.12
N LYS A 255 1.05 33.30 104.66
CA LYS A 255 1.72 34.04 103.58
C LYS A 255 3.17 34.27 103.97
N LYS A 256 4.11 33.75 103.16
CA LYS A 256 5.52 34.17 103.20
C LYS A 256 5.50 35.67 102.88
N GLN A 257 5.97 36.49 103.82
CA GLN A 257 6.13 37.93 103.60
C GLN A 257 6.94 38.12 102.32
N THR A 258 6.38 38.88 101.38
CA THR A 258 7.09 39.33 100.20
C THR A 258 8.29 40.13 100.68
N THR A 259 9.48 39.74 100.24
CA THR A 259 10.69 40.54 100.36
C THR A 259 10.40 41.98 99.96
N SER A 260 10.82 42.90 100.82
CA SER A 260 10.50 44.32 100.68
C SER A 260 11.10 44.85 99.36
N LYS A 261 10.48 45.86 98.74
CA LYS A 261 11.03 46.50 97.54
C LYS A 261 12.49 46.96 97.72
N ALA A 262 12.88 47.26 98.96
CA ALA A 262 14.25 47.62 99.33
C ALA A 262 15.27 46.48 99.13
N GLU A 263 14.85 45.20 99.18
CA GLU A 263 15.75 44.06 98.90
C GLU A 263 15.96 43.88 97.39
N LYS A 264 14.97 44.24 96.56
CA LYS A 264 15.10 44.21 95.09
C LYS A 264 15.93 45.37 94.55
N GLU A 265 15.78 46.57 95.12
CA GLU A 265 16.63 47.71 94.76
C GLU A 265 18.10 47.46 95.14
N LYS A 266 18.36 46.78 96.27
CA LYS A 266 19.73 46.33 96.61
C LYS A 266 20.29 45.28 95.65
N GLU A 267 19.50 44.29 95.24
CA GLU A 267 19.93 43.30 94.24
C GLU A 267 20.21 43.95 92.87
N GLU A 268 19.42 44.97 92.48
CA GLU A 268 19.65 45.74 91.25
C GLU A 268 20.93 46.60 91.35
N GLU A 269 21.20 47.24 92.49
CA GLU A 269 22.46 47.96 92.73
C GLU A 269 23.69 47.03 92.75
N GLU A 270 23.59 45.86 93.38
CA GLU A 270 24.66 44.85 93.41
C GLU A 270 24.92 44.25 92.01
N MET A 271 23.87 44.03 91.22
CA MET A 271 23.97 43.61 89.82
C MET A 271 24.61 44.68 88.93
N LEU A 272 24.31 45.96 89.16
CA LEU A 272 24.95 47.07 88.44
C LEU A 272 26.44 47.19 88.78
N TYR A 273 26.84 46.89 90.03
CA TYR A 273 28.24 46.88 90.45
C TYR A 273 29.05 45.70 89.86
N PHE A 274 28.40 44.58 89.53
CA PHE A 274 29.09 43.37 89.06
C PHE A 274 29.31 43.32 87.53
N PHE A 275 28.63 44.19 86.76
CA PHE A 275 28.71 44.23 85.28
C PHE A 275 29.30 45.54 84.72
N THR A 276 29.93 46.35 85.57
CA THR A 276 30.94 47.38 85.21
C THR A 276 32.33 46.87 85.51
#